data_AF-A0A9P5QPH3-F1
#
_entry.id   AF-A0A9P5QPH3-F1
#
_cell.length_a   1.000
_cell.length_b   1.000
_cell.length_c   1.000
_cell.angle_alpha   90.00
_cell.angle_beta   90.00
_cell.angle_gamma   90.00
#
_symmetry.space_group_name_H-M   'P 1'
#
loop_
_entity.id
_entity.type
_entity.pdbx_description
1 polymer ?
#
loop_
_entity_poly.entity_id
_entity_poly.type
_entity_poly.pdbx_seq_one_letter_code
_entity_poly.pdbx_strand_id
1 'polypeptide(L)' 'LGQQFATLEALTIMGMILSKLDIELVEPNKVPAYGISLTMPMLNGLPVRIRRRNTERVCV' A
#
# COMPACT_ATOMS: atom_id res chain seq x y z
N LEU A 1 21.61 7.26 -5.93
CA LEU A 1 22.12 6.94 -4.58
C LEU A 1 21.02 6.42 -3.64
N GLY A 2 19.87 7.10 -3.47
CA GLY A 2 18.82 6.64 -2.54
C GLY A 2 17.90 5.50 -3.02
N GLN A 3 17.99 5.08 -4.29
CA GLN A 3 17.05 4.13 -4.88
C GLN A 3 17.04 2.77 -4.18
N GLN A 4 18.23 2.21 -3.85
CA GLN A 4 18.31 0.90 -3.20
C GLN A 4 17.67 0.90 -1.80
N PHE A 5 17.86 1.99 -1.06
CA PHE A 5 17.28 2.15 0.26
C PHE A 5 15.75 2.31 0.18
N ALA A 6 15.26 3.14 -0.74
CA ALA A 6 13.82 3.29 -0.98
C ALA A 6 13.16 1.97 -1.39
N THR A 7 13.84 1.13 -2.18
CA THR A 7 13.34 -0.20 -2.54
C THR A 7 13.25 -1.13 -1.33
N LEU A 8 14.25 -1.12 -0.45
CA LEU A 8 14.22 -1.92 0.78
C LEU A 8 13.11 -1.47 1.73
N GLU A 9 12.93 -0.17 1.92
CA GLU A 9 11.82 0.38 2.71
C GLU A 9 10.46 -0.02 2.13
N ALA A 10 10.29 0.10 0.81
CA ALA A 10 9.05 -0.29 0.15
C ALA A 10 8.74 -1.78 0.36
N LEU A 11 9.72 -2.68 0.16
CA LEU A 11 9.52 -4.11 0.32
C LEU A 11 9.21 -4.50 1.77
N THR A 12 9.94 -3.93 2.74
CA THR A 12 9.75 -4.24 4.17
C THR A 12 8.39 -3.77 4.67
N ILE A 13 7.99 -2.54 4.33
CA ILE A 13 6.69 -1.99 4.70
C ILE A 13 5.56 -2.78 4.02
N MET A 14 5.66 -3.04 2.71
CA MET A 14 4.63 -3.80 1.98
C MET A 14 4.45 -5.21 2.54
N GLY A 15 5.54 -5.91 2.89
CA GLY A 15 5.47 -7.23 3.52
C GLY A 15 4.77 -7.22 4.88
N MET A 16 5.06 -6.23 5.72
CA MET A 16 4.41 -6.08 7.03
C MET A 16 2.91 -5.75 6.90
N ILE A 17 2.54 -4.92 5.92
CA ILE A 17 1.15 -4.54 5.68
C ILE A 17 0.36 -5.75 5.16
N LEU A 18 0.84 -6.40 4.10
CA LEU A 18 0.14 -7.51 3.45
C LEU A 18 0.05 -8.79 4.30
N SER A 19 0.92 -8.95 5.31
CA SER A 19 0.87 -10.09 6.23
C SER A 19 -0.20 -9.95 7.32
N LYS A 20 -0.53 -8.71 7.72
CA LYS A 20 -1.43 -8.43 8.86
C LYS A 20 -2.78 -7.86 8.46
N LEU A 21 -2.88 -7.27 7.27
CA LEU A 21 -4.05 -6.53 6.82
C LEU A 21 -4.53 -7.10 5.49
N ASP A 22 -5.84 -7.35 5.42
CA ASP A 22 -6.52 -7.54 4.15
C ASP A 22 -6.96 -6.17 3.64
N ILE A 23 -6.52 -5.83 2.42
CA ILE A 23 -6.73 -4.51 1.83
C ILE A 23 -7.62 -4.68 0.60
N GLU A 24 -8.75 -3.96 0.60
CA GLU A 24 -9.70 -3.92 -0.52
C GLU A 24 -9.76 -2.48 -1.06
N LEU A 25 -9.78 -2.32 -2.39
CA LEU A 25 -10.02 -1.00 -2.98
C LEU A 25 -11.49 -0.61 -2.78
N VAL A 26 -11.75 0.65 -2.38
CA VAL A 26 -13.13 1.13 -2.20
C VAL A 26 -13.87 1.19 -3.54
N GLU A 27 -13.18 1.60 -4.61
CA GLU A 27 -13.70 1.68 -5.98
C GLU A 27 -12.68 1.06 -6.96
N PRO A 28 -12.73 -0.26 -7.22
CA PRO A 28 -11.70 -0.96 -8.00
C PRO A 28 -11.62 -0.53 -9.47
N ASN A 29 -12.70 0.01 -10.02
CA ASN A 29 -12.78 0.41 -11.43
C ASN A 29 -12.45 1.90 -11.66
N LYS A 30 -12.20 2.65 -10.58
CA LYS A 30 -11.92 4.09 -10.68
C LYS A 30 -10.44 4.30 -10.89
N VAL A 31 -10.09 4.88 -12.04
CA VAL A 31 -8.71 5.27 -12.33
C VAL A 31 -8.35 6.47 -11.44
N PRO A 32 -7.25 6.40 -10.68
CA PRO A 32 -6.82 7.53 -9.87
C PRO A 32 -6.39 8.69 -10.77
N ALA A 33 -6.95 9.87 -10.51
CA ALA A 33 -6.51 11.08 -11.18
C ALA A 33 -5.14 11.50 -10.64
N TYR A 34 -4.34 12.17 -11.47
CA TYR A 34 -3.07 12.74 -11.05
C TYR A 34 -3.18 14.27 -11.00
N GLY A 35 -2.56 14.87 -10.00
CA GLY A 35 -2.44 16.33 -9.92
C GLY A 35 -1.37 16.84 -10.90
N ILE A 36 -1.49 18.10 -11.31
CA ILE A 36 -0.46 18.76 -12.13
C ILE A 36 0.76 19.02 -11.24
N SER A 37 1.84 18.26 -11.46
CA SER A 37 3.14 18.43 -10.78
C SER A 37 4.23 17.67 -11.55
N LEU A 38 5.49 18.02 -11.28
CA LEU A 38 6.67 17.32 -11.80
C LEU A 38 6.82 15.90 -11.23
N THR A 39 6.14 15.57 -10.12
CA THR A 39 6.35 14.34 -9.34
C THR A 39 5.12 13.43 -9.25
N MET A 40 4.36 13.25 -10.35
CA MET A 40 3.21 12.34 -10.48
C MET A 40 2.37 12.12 -9.19
N PRO A 41 1.86 13.18 -8.53
CA PRO A 41 1.11 13.03 -7.30
C PRO A 41 -0.29 12.48 -7.61
N MET A 42 -0.73 11.46 -6.86
CA MET A 42 -2.12 11.01 -6.93
C MET A 42 -3.05 12.08 -6.35
N LEU A 43 -4.04 12.50 -7.12
CA LEU A 43 -5.06 13.45 -6.70
C LEU A 43 -6.00 12.74 -5.71
N ASN A 44 -6.03 13.23 -4.46
CA ASN A 44 -6.82 12.69 -3.35
C ASN A 44 -6.41 11.29 -2.85
N GLY A 45 -5.22 10.81 -3.22
CA GLY A 45 -4.68 9.53 -2.74
C GLY A 45 -5.43 8.29 -3.26
N LEU A 46 -5.14 7.12 -2.65
CA LEU A 46 -5.76 5.84 -3.00
C LEU A 46 -6.63 5.34 -1.82
N PRO A 47 -7.97 5.48 -1.89
CA PRO A 47 -8.84 5.05 -0.81
C PRO A 47 -8.90 3.51 -0.74
N VAL A 48 -8.52 2.98 0.43
CA VAL A 48 -8.51 1.55 0.71
C VAL A 48 -9.31 1.22 1.97
N ARG A 49 -10.03 0.10 1.93
CA ARG A 49 -10.68 -0.50 3.07
C ARG A 49 -9.74 -1.52 3.70
N ILE A 50 -9.55 -1.41 5.01
CA ILE A 50 -8.62 -2.25 5.76
C ILE A 50 -9.44 -3.19 6.65
N ARG A 51 -9.18 -4.48 6.55
CA ARG A 51 -9.65 -5.49 7.50
C ARG A 51 -8.45 -6.11 8.19
N ARG A 52 -8.54 -6.33 9.49
CA ARG A 52 -7.48 -7.03 10.23
C ARG A 52 -7.56 -8.50 9.89
N ARG A 53 -6.46 -9.07 9.37
CA ARG A 53 -6.39 -10.52 9.15
C ARG A 53 -6.28 -11.20 10.50
N ASN A 54 -7.23 -12.07 10.84
CA ASN A 54 -7.17 -12.88 12.05
C ASN A 54 -6.26 -14.08 11.80
N THR A 55 -4.96 -13.83 11.71
CA THR A 55 -3.96 -14.90 11.68
C THR A 55 -3.75 -15.34 13.12
N GLU A 56 -4.43 -16.43 13.52
CA GLU A 56 -4.01 -17.20 14.69
C GLU A 56 -2.51 -17.49 14.53
N ARG A 57 -1.72 -17.05 15.51
CA ARG A 57 -0.29 -17.31 15.53
C ARG A 57 -0.10 -18.81 15.71
N VAL A 58 0.16 -19.53 14.61
CA VAL A 58 0.76 -20.86 14.70
C VAL A 58 2.18 -20.64 15.21
N CYS A 59 2.38 -20.87 16.50
CA CYS A 59 3.69 -21.00 17.11
C CYS A 59 4.35 -22.26 16.52
N VAL A 60 5.47 -22.10 15.83
CA VAL A 60 6.38 -23.19 15.44
C VAL A 60 7.64 -23.04 16.25
#